data_AF-A0A365T662-F1
#
_entry.id   AF-A0A365T662-F1
#
_cell.length_a   1.000
_cell.length_b   1.000
_cell.length_c   1.000
_cell.angle_alpha   90.00
_cell.angle_beta   90.00
_cell.angle_gamma   90.00
#
_symmetry.space_group_name_H-M   'P 1'
#
loop_
_entity.id
_entity.type
_entity.pdbx_description
1 polymer ?
#
loop_
_entity_poly.entity_id
_entity_poly.type
_entity_poly.pdbx_seq_one_letter_code
_entity_poly.pdbx_strand_id
1 'polypeptide(L)' 'MRKYYECRNCMQRVTTSSYQSTCPDCDGRLRNIAVPRE' A
#
# COMPACT_ATOMS: atom_id res chain seq x y z
N MET A 1 3.49 -8.22 -11.83
CA MET A 1 2.34 -8.37 -10.90
C MET A 1 2.13 -7.04 -10.21
N ARG A 2 0.95 -6.41 -10.29
CA ARG A 2 0.68 -5.15 -9.58
C ARG A 2 0.35 -5.46 -8.12
N LYS A 3 0.99 -4.77 -7.18
CA LYS A 3 0.76 -4.89 -5.75
C LYS A 3 -0.09 -3.70 -5.28
N TYR A 4 -1.16 -4.00 -4.58
CA TYR A 4 -2.06 -3.05 -3.95
C TYR A 4 -1.65 -2.83 -2.49
N TYR A 5 -1.50 -1.56 -2.15
CA TYR A 5 -1.16 -1.11 -0.81
C TYR A 5 -2.20 -0.11 -0.31
N GLU A 6 -2.46 -0.13 0.98
CA GLU A 6 -3.32 0.84 1.65
C GLU A 6 -2.55 1.51 2.78
N CYS A 7 -2.58 2.84 2.83
CA CYS A 7 -2.02 3.58 3.95
C CYS A 7 -3.02 3.58 5.11
N ARG A 8 -2.59 3.18 6.31
CA ARG A 8 -3.48 3.25 7.49
C ARG A 8 -3.67 4.64 8.06
N ASN A 9 -2.82 5.59 7.67
CA ASN A 9 -2.84 6.94 8.24
C ASN A 9 -3.83 7.84 7.48
N CYS A 10 -3.64 7.94 6.16
CA CYS A 10 -4.48 8.75 5.29
C CYS A 10 -5.52 7.93 4.48
N MET A 11 -5.61 6.60 4.69
CA MET A 11 -6.53 5.69 3.96
C MET A 11 -6.33 5.67 2.43
N GLN A 12 -5.21 6.23 1.96
CA GLN A 12 -4.87 6.32 0.54
C GLN A 12 -4.52 4.93 -0.01
N ARG A 13 -5.07 4.59 -1.18
CA ARG A 13 -4.77 3.35 -1.90
C ARG A 13 -3.69 3.59 -2.95
N VAL A 14 -2.60 2.84 -2.88
CA VAL A 14 -1.44 2.96 -3.77
C VAL A 14 -1.28 1.65 -4.53
N THR A 15 -1.18 1.75 -5.86
CA THR A 15 -0.86 0.60 -6.71
C THR A 15 0.54 0.77 -7.27
N THR A 16 1.42 -0.19 -7.01
CA THR A 16 2.80 -0.14 -7.51
C THR A 16 3.26 -1.52 -7.96
N SER A 17 4.16 -1.54 -8.92
CA SER A 17 4.81 -2.77 -9.40
C SER A 17 5.95 -3.21 -8.47
N SER A 18 6.46 -2.30 -7.64
CA SER A 18 7.61 -2.49 -6.75
C SER A 18 7.18 -2.52 -5.28
N TYR A 19 8.07 -2.95 -4.39
CA TYR A 19 7.81 -2.85 -2.95
C TYR A 19 7.77 -1.37 -2.52
N GLN A 20 6.71 -0.96 -1.86
CA GLN A 20 6.57 0.38 -1.28
C GLN A 20 6.06 0.25 0.15
N SER A 21 6.90 0.65 1.12
CA SER A 21 6.58 0.63 2.55
C SER A 21 5.96 1.94 3.05
N THR A 22 6.19 3.03 2.33
CA THR A 22 5.88 4.40 2.76
C THR A 22 4.91 5.07 1.78
N CYS A 23 3.91 5.74 2.32
CA CYS A 23 2.88 6.42 1.56
C CYS A 23 3.44 7.76 1.02
N PRO A 24 3.33 8.04 -0.28
CA PRO A 24 3.85 9.28 -0.87
C PRO A 24 3.07 10.54 -0.47
N ASP A 25 1.89 10.39 0.12
CA ASP A 25 0.99 11.50 0.43
C ASP A 25 1.19 12.01 1.86
N CYS A 26 1.26 11.08 2.82
CA CYS A 26 1.26 11.39 4.24
C CYS A 26 2.46 10.81 5.01
N ASP A 27 3.45 10.25 4.30
CA ASP A 27 4.62 9.53 4.83
C ASP A 27 4.27 8.33 5.74
N GLY A 28 2.99 7.94 5.79
CA GLY A 28 2.50 6.86 6.64
C GLY A 28 2.89 5.47 6.15
N ARG A 29 2.79 4.46 7.03
CA ARG A 29 3.04 3.06 6.65
C ARG A 29 1.97 2.51 5.72
N LEU A 30 2.42 1.91 4.62
CA LEU A 30 1.60 1.15 3.68
C LEU A 30 1.45 -0.31 4.13
N ARG A 31 0.24 -0.85 4.03
CA ARG A 31 -0.10 -2.26 4.25
C ARG A 31 -0.42 -2.89 2.90
N ASN A 32 0.27 -3.98 2.57
CA ASN A 32 -0.07 -4.76 1.37
C ASN A 32 -1.45 -5.40 1.56
N ILE A 33 -2.39 -5.06 0.68
CA ILE A 33 -3.76 -5.61 0.64
C ILE A 33 -3.97 -6.50 -0.59
N ALA A 34 -2.94 -6.70 -1.40
CA ALA A 34 -2.96 -7.58 -2.58
C ALA A 34 -2.82 -9.07 -2.24
N VAL A 35 -2.55 -9.39 -0.96
CA VAL A 35 -2.49 -10.78 -0.50
C VAL A 35 -3.92 -11.30 -0.34
N PRO A 36 -4.32 -12.36 -1.07
CA PRO A 36 -5.59 -13.02 -0.81
C PRO A 36 -5.58 -13.57 0.63
N ARG A 37 -6.70 -13.41 1.34
CA ARG A 37 -6.94 -14.11 2.61
C ARG A 37 -7.29 -15.55 2.26
N GLU A 38 -6.53 -16.50 2.76
CA GLU A 38 -6.83 -17.95 2.67
C GLU A 38 -8.06 -18.33 3.52
#